data_AF-A0A5E4PUT4-F1
#
_entry.id   AF-A0A5E4PUT4-F1
#
_cell.length_a   1.000
_cell.length_b   1.000
_cell.length_c   1.000
_cell.angle_alpha   90.00
_cell.angle_beta   90.00
_cell.angle_gamma   90.00
#
_symmetry.space_group_name_H-M   'P 1'
#
loop_
_entity.id
_entity.type
_entity.pdbx_description
1 polymer ?
#
loop_
_entity_poly.entity_id
_entity_poly.type
_entity_poly.pdbx_seq_one_letter_code
_entity_poly.pdbx_strand_id
1 'polypeptide(L)'
;MKKGYIILVYAPEYFKNLTKVLKRYTKTEEDQRTVNSYMMWQVSRSLSTYLSKPFRDASKILRKALFGTEGAEESWRYCVTDTNNAIVGAMFVREVFHGAAKTEGEIMIDNIRAAFKQHLKHILRIILHLTRSV
;
A
#
# COMPACT_ATOMS: atom_id res chain seq x y z
N MET A 1 -32.75 -21.10 12.37
CA MET A 1 -31.60 -20.29 12.84
C MET A 1 -30.89 -19.68 11.63
N LYS A 2 -30.82 -18.35 11.51
CA LYS A 2 -30.05 -17.69 10.43
C LYS A 2 -28.57 -17.70 10.81
N LYS A 3 -27.71 -18.31 9.99
CA LYS A 3 -26.25 -18.21 10.10
C LYS A 3 -25.87 -16.74 9.90
N GLY A 4 -25.32 -16.09 10.93
CA GLY A 4 -24.73 -14.76 10.82
C GLY A 4 -23.24 -14.85 10.50
N TYR A 5 -22.75 -14.00 9.60
CA TYR A 5 -21.32 -13.85 9.30
C TYR A 5 -20.75 -12.69 10.14
N ILE A 6 -19.56 -12.89 10.72
CA ILE A 6 -18.81 -11.82 11.41
C ILE A 6 -17.94 -11.11 10.36
N ILE A 7 -18.05 -9.78 10.28
CA ILE A 7 -17.28 -8.95 9.33
C ILE A 7 -16.48 -7.93 10.13
N LEU A 8 -15.16 -7.86 9.91
CA LEU A 8 -14.30 -6.83 10.48
C LEU A 8 -14.38 -5.55 9.64
N VAL A 9 -14.84 -4.46 10.26
CA VAL A 9 -14.96 -3.15 9.61
C VAL A 9 -13.87 -2.22 10.13
N TYR A 10 -12.83 -1.98 9.31
CA TYR A 10 -11.69 -1.14 9.69
C TYR A 10 -12.05 0.34 9.87
N ALA A 11 -13.06 0.84 9.16
CA ALA A 11 -13.41 2.27 9.15
C ALA A 11 -14.94 2.48 9.29
N PRO A 12 -15.52 2.23 10.47
CA PRO A 12 -16.97 2.29 10.67
C PRO A 12 -17.55 3.70 10.47
N GLU A 13 -16.86 4.74 10.94
CA GLU A 13 -17.31 6.13 10.77
C GLU A 13 -17.28 6.61 9.32
N TYR A 14 -16.31 6.13 8.53
CA TYR A 14 -16.27 6.38 7.09
C TYR A 14 -17.54 5.86 6.41
N PHE A 15 -17.94 4.60 6.65
CA PHE A 15 -19.14 4.03 6.04
C PHE A 15 -20.43 4.73 6.50
N LYS A 16 -20.50 5.15 7.77
CA LYS A 16 -21.63 5.96 8.27
C LYS A 16 -21.74 7.27 7.50
N ASN A 17 -20.64 7.98 7.30
CA ASN A 17 -20.64 9.26 6.59
C ASN A 17 -20.81 9.10 5.08
N LEU A 18 -20.20 8.08 4.47
CA LEU A 18 -20.41 7.73 3.07
C LEU A 18 -21.88 7.44 2.79
N THR A 19 -22.57 6.72 3.68
CA THR A 19 -24.02 6.46 3.55
C THR A 19 -24.82 7.76 3.52
N LYS A 20 -24.45 8.76 4.33
CA LYS A 20 -25.10 10.09 4.30
C LYS A 20 -24.86 10.82 2.99
N VAL A 21 -23.63 10.76 2.45
CA VAL A 21 -23.29 11.37 1.16
C VAL A 21 -24.05 10.69 0.02
N LEU A 22 -24.02 9.36 -0.05
CA LEU A 22 -24.72 8.61 -1.10
C LEU A 22 -26.22 8.89 -1.09
N LYS A 23 -26.87 8.94 0.08
CA LYS A 23 -28.29 9.32 0.18
C LYS A 23 -28.60 10.72 -0.35
N ARG A 24 -27.64 11.64 -0.33
CA ARG A 24 -27.81 12.97 -0.94
C ARG A 24 -27.74 12.87 -2.46
N TYR A 25 -26.86 12.01 -2.98
CA TYR A 25 -26.61 11.81 -4.41
C TYR A 25 -27.46 10.69 -5.06
N THR A 26 -28.63 10.38 -4.51
CA THR A 26 -29.58 9.42 -5.11
C THR A 26 -30.95 10.05 -5.42
N LYS A 27 -31.09 11.37 -5.26
CA LYS A 27 -32.39 12.04 -5.30
C LYS A 27 -32.86 12.36 -6.71
N THR A 28 -31.93 12.70 -7.60
CA THR A 28 -32.21 13.07 -8.98
C THR A 28 -31.43 12.19 -9.96
N GLU A 29 -31.83 12.18 -11.23
CA GLU A 29 -31.06 11.52 -12.29
C GLU A 29 -29.66 12.12 -12.45
N GLU A 30 -29.52 13.43 -12.25
CA GLU A 30 -28.24 14.13 -12.31
C GLU A 30 -27.29 13.71 -11.18
N ASP A 31 -27.83 13.51 -9.98
CA ASP A 31 -27.07 12.98 -8.85
C ASP A 31 -26.54 11.57 -9.13
N GLN A 32 -27.40 10.70 -9.65
CA GLN A 32 -27.02 9.32 -10.01
C GLN A 32 -25.97 9.33 -11.12
N ARG A 33 -26.10 10.22 -12.11
CA ARG A 33 -25.10 10.41 -13.17
C ARG A 33 -23.77 10.88 -12.60
N THR A 34 -23.76 11.72 -11.57
CA THR A 34 -22.54 12.20 -10.90
C THR A 34 -21.81 11.03 -10.23
N VAL A 35 -22.52 10.19 -9.46
CA VAL A 35 -21.93 9.01 -8.81
C VAL A 35 -21.40 8.03 -9.86
N ASN A 36 -22.18 7.73 -10.90
CA ASN A 36 -21.75 6.82 -11.96
C ASN A 36 -20.51 7.33 -12.69
N SER A 37 -20.45 8.63 -13.02
CA SER A 37 -19.29 9.24 -13.67
C SER A 37 -18.05 9.17 -12.79
N TYR A 38 -18.19 9.38 -11.47
CA TYR A 38 -17.10 9.20 -10.51
C TYR A 38 -16.59 7.76 -10.46
N MET A 39 -17.50 6.78 -10.41
CA MET A 39 -17.12 5.36 -10.39
C MET A 39 -16.42 4.94 -11.70
N MET A 40 -16.93 5.41 -12.85
CA MET A 40 -16.29 5.19 -14.15
C MET A 40 -14.91 5.84 -14.23
N TRP A 41 -14.75 7.05 -13.68
CA TRP A 41 -13.45 7.69 -13.55
C TRP A 41 -12.48 6.85 -12.70
N GLN A 42 -12.91 6.30 -11.57
CA GLN A 42 -12.06 5.44 -10.73
C GLN A 42 -11.55 4.22 -11.50
N VAL A 43 -12.43 3.54 -12.23
CA VAL A 43 -12.06 2.38 -13.07
C VAL A 43 -11.09 2.80 -14.17
N SER A 44 -11.42 3.83 -14.93
CA SER A 44 -10.56 4.37 -16.00
C SER A 44 -9.17 4.74 -15.47
N ARG A 45 -9.11 5.42 -14.32
CA ARG A 45 -7.86 5.79 -13.66
C ARG A 45 -7.04 4.57 -13.22
N SER A 46 -7.69 3.53 -12.70
CA SER A 46 -6.99 2.31 -12.27
C SER A 46 -6.44 1.47 -13.43
N LEU A 47 -7.08 1.56 -14.60
CA LEU A 47 -6.71 0.76 -15.78
C LEU A 47 -5.85 1.53 -16.78
N SER A 48 -5.69 2.84 -16.61
CA SER A 48 -5.05 3.72 -17.60
C SER A 48 -3.63 3.28 -17.97
N THR A 49 -2.89 2.68 -17.02
CA THR A 49 -1.53 2.15 -17.21
C THR A 49 -1.48 0.95 -18.15
N TYR A 50 -2.57 0.19 -18.27
CA TYR A 50 -2.67 -1.02 -19.10
C TYR A 50 -3.25 -0.74 -20.49
N LEU A 51 -3.74 0.47 -20.74
CA LEU A 51 -4.32 0.89 -22.01
C LEU A 51 -3.27 1.52 -22.94
N SER A 52 -3.70 1.92 -24.14
CA SER A 52 -2.83 2.53 -25.16
C SER A 52 -2.18 3.84 -24.70
N LYS A 53 -1.14 4.28 -25.42
CA LYS A 53 -0.33 5.47 -25.08
C LYS A 53 -1.16 6.72 -24.73
N PRO A 54 -2.25 7.08 -25.44
CA PRO A 54 -3.06 8.25 -25.07
C PRO A 54 -3.62 8.21 -23.64
N PHE A 55 -4.08 7.05 -23.16
CA PHE A 55 -4.60 6.88 -21.80
C PHE A 55 -3.48 7.01 -20.75
N ARG A 56 -2.32 6.41 -21.04
CA ARG A 56 -1.13 6.51 -20.17
C ARG A 56 -0.64 7.95 -20.07
N ASP A 57 -0.60 8.66 -21.20
CA ASP A 57 -0.14 10.06 -21.26
C ASP A 57 -1.10 10.99 -20.51
N ALA A 58 -2.41 10.79 -20.61
CA ALA A 58 -3.40 11.58 -19.86
C ALA A 58 -3.17 11.49 -18.33
N SER A 59 -2.74 10.33 -17.84
CA SER A 59 -2.46 10.12 -16.41
C SER A 59 -1.21 10.85 -15.91
N LYS A 60 -0.29 11.24 -16.82
CA LYS A 60 0.95 11.94 -16.47
C LYS A 60 0.71 13.33 -15.92
N ILE A 61 -0.35 14.02 -16.38
CA ILE A 61 -0.68 15.38 -15.93
C ILE A 61 -0.90 15.38 -14.41
N LEU A 62 -1.73 14.48 -13.92
CA LEU A 62 -2.01 14.34 -12.48
C LEU A 62 -0.76 13.86 -11.72
N ARG A 63 -0.03 12.87 -12.25
CA ARG A 63 1.20 12.36 -11.63
C ARG A 63 2.26 13.45 -11.46
N LYS A 64 2.45 14.30 -12.47
CA LYS A 64 3.36 15.45 -12.42
C LYS A 64 2.92 16.46 -11.36
N ALA A 65 1.63 16.78 -11.31
CA ALA A 65 1.09 17.73 -10.31
C ALA A 65 1.27 17.22 -8.87
N LEU A 66 1.12 15.92 -8.64
CA LEU A 66 1.21 15.32 -7.30
C LEU A 66 2.64 15.03 -6.86
N PHE A 67 3.50 14.56 -7.78
CA PHE A 67 4.80 13.99 -7.43
C PHE A 67 5.99 14.72 -8.09
N GLY A 68 5.75 15.71 -8.95
CA GLY A 68 6.80 16.49 -9.63
C GLY A 68 7.57 15.73 -10.70
N THR A 69 7.28 14.45 -10.96
CA THR A 69 8.03 13.63 -11.92
C THR A 69 7.47 13.75 -13.34
N GLU A 70 8.31 14.13 -14.30
CA GLU A 70 7.97 14.22 -15.74
C GLU A 70 8.27 12.95 -16.55
N GLY A 71 8.86 11.92 -15.93
CA GLY A 71 9.33 10.73 -16.64
C GLY A 71 8.19 9.93 -17.28
N ALA A 72 8.18 9.88 -18.61
CA ALA A 72 7.62 8.74 -19.31
C ALA A 72 8.46 7.53 -18.92
N GLU A 73 7.97 6.66 -18.04
CA GLU A 73 8.60 5.34 -17.90
C GLU A 73 8.64 4.70 -19.30
N GLU A 74 9.83 4.31 -19.73
CA GLU A 74 9.99 3.52 -20.94
C GLU A 74 9.14 2.26 -20.82
N SER A 75 8.53 1.79 -21.91
CA SER A 75 7.56 0.69 -21.87
C SER A 75 8.08 -0.55 -21.13
N TRP A 76 9.38 -0.84 -21.21
CA TRP A 76 9.97 -1.98 -20.51
C TRP A 76 9.97 -1.81 -18.98
N ARG A 77 10.09 -0.59 -18.44
CA ARG A 77 10.04 -0.33 -16.98
C ARG A 77 8.66 -0.64 -16.41
N TYR A 78 7.60 -0.33 -17.16
CA TYR A 78 6.25 -0.75 -16.79
C TYR A 78 6.15 -2.28 -16.75
N CYS A 79 6.62 -2.97 -17.79
CA CYS A 79 6.59 -4.43 -17.85
C CYS A 79 7.37 -5.08 -16.70
N VAL A 80 8.57 -4.57 -16.39
CA VAL A 80 9.39 -5.07 -15.28
C VAL A 80 8.69 -4.82 -13.95
N THR A 81 8.18 -3.60 -13.70
CA THR A 81 7.48 -3.27 -12.45
C THR A 81 6.23 -4.14 -12.24
N ASP A 82 5.43 -4.34 -13.28
CA ASP A 82 4.20 -5.15 -13.22
C ASP A 82 4.54 -6.64 -12.97
N THR A 83 5.54 -7.17 -13.68
CA THR A 83 5.96 -8.57 -13.55
C THR A 83 6.70 -8.86 -12.24
N ASN A 84 7.40 -7.85 -11.68
CA ASN A 84 8.13 -7.97 -10.42
C ASN A 84 7.21 -8.34 -9.26
N ASN A 85 5.95 -7.92 -9.30
CA ASN A 85 4.95 -8.26 -8.28
C ASN A 85 4.51 -9.74 -8.32
N ALA A 86 4.90 -10.50 -9.35
CA ALA A 86 4.42 -11.87 -9.57
C ALA A 86 5.53 -12.93 -9.58
N ILE A 87 6.61 -12.78 -10.37
CA ILE A 87 7.48 -13.93 -10.72
C ILE A 87 9.00 -13.63 -10.70
N VAL A 88 9.44 -12.36 -10.68
CA VAL A 88 10.86 -12.01 -10.93
C VAL A 88 11.82 -12.39 -9.79
N GLY A 89 11.33 -12.55 -8.55
CA GLY A 89 12.19 -12.80 -7.38
C GLY A 89 13.08 -14.04 -7.50
N ALA A 90 12.57 -15.14 -8.05
CA ALA A 90 13.36 -16.37 -8.23
C ALA A 90 14.46 -16.21 -9.29
N MET A 91 14.19 -15.44 -10.36
CA MET A 91 15.20 -15.12 -11.38
C MET A 91 16.31 -14.25 -10.79
N PHE A 92 15.94 -13.21 -10.03
CA PHE A 92 16.93 -12.34 -9.37
C PHE A 92 17.84 -13.13 -8.42
N VAL A 93 17.28 -14.07 -7.64
CA VAL A 93 18.08 -14.88 -6.71
C VAL A 93 19.07 -15.78 -7.45
N ARG A 94 18.68 -16.35 -8.60
CA ARG A 94 19.55 -17.23 -9.39
C ARG A 94 20.68 -16.48 -10.08
N GLU A 95 20.37 -15.32 -10.66
CA GLU A 95 21.28 -14.62 -11.57
C GLU A 95 22.13 -13.53 -10.88
N VAL A 96 21.64 -12.94 -9.79
CA VAL A 96 22.23 -11.73 -9.19
C VAL A 96 22.57 -11.90 -7.71
N PHE A 97 21.77 -12.65 -6.95
CA PHE A 97 21.95 -12.73 -5.51
C PHE A 97 23.08 -13.68 -5.10
N HIS A 98 24.12 -13.13 -4.47
CA HIS A 98 25.22 -13.93 -3.92
C HIS A 98 24.85 -14.53 -2.57
N GLY A 99 25.03 -15.84 -2.41
CA GLY A 99 24.68 -16.57 -1.17
C GLY A 99 25.35 -16.02 0.11
N ALA A 100 26.55 -15.45 0.00
CA ALA A 100 27.24 -14.82 1.13
C ALA A 100 26.44 -13.64 1.73
N ALA A 101 25.71 -12.89 0.90
CA ALA A 101 24.87 -11.78 1.36
C ALA A 101 23.74 -12.24 2.29
N LYS A 102 23.27 -13.49 2.16
CA LYS A 102 22.30 -14.07 3.09
C LYS A 102 22.89 -14.22 4.49
N THR A 103 24.08 -14.83 4.58
CA THR A 103 24.75 -15.08 5.86
C THR A 103 25.05 -13.78 6.60
N GLU A 104 25.59 -12.78 5.90
CA GLU A 104 25.87 -11.46 6.49
C GLU A 104 24.58 -10.77 6.95
N GLY A 105 23.50 -10.88 6.18
CA GLY A 105 22.18 -10.36 6.55
C GLY A 105 21.60 -11.03 7.79
N GLU A 106 21.73 -12.35 7.92
CA GLU A 106 21.27 -13.12 9.09
C GLU A 106 22.03 -12.70 10.36
N ILE A 107 23.37 -12.56 10.27
CA ILE A 107 24.21 -12.08 11.37
C ILE A 107 23.77 -10.66 11.79
N MET A 108 23.55 -9.76 10.84
CA MET A 108 23.09 -8.41 11.12
C MET A 108 21.73 -8.40 11.85
N ILE A 109 20.77 -9.20 11.39
CA ILE A 109 19.44 -9.31 12.01
C ILE A 109 19.55 -9.84 13.45
N ASP A 110 20.39 -10.86 13.67
CA ASP A 110 20.59 -11.44 14.99
C ASP A 110 21.23 -10.44 15.96
N ASN A 111 22.21 -9.67 15.48
CA ASN A 111 22.82 -8.58 16.25
C ASN A 111 21.80 -7.50 16.62
N ILE A 112 20.96 -7.06 15.67
CA ILE A 112 19.88 -6.09 15.93
C ILE A 112 18.90 -6.65 16.97
N ARG A 113 18.50 -7.92 16.84
CA ARG A 113 17.59 -8.58 17.78
C ARG A 113 18.20 -8.67 19.18
N ALA A 114 19.49 -8.98 19.28
CA ALA A 114 20.21 -9.04 20.55
C ALA A 114 20.28 -7.67 21.22
N ALA A 115 20.67 -6.63 20.46
CA ALA A 115 20.73 -5.26 20.94
C ALA A 115 19.35 -4.78 21.45
N PHE A 116 18.28 -5.05 20.70
CA PHE A 116 16.91 -4.70 21.10
C PHE A 116 16.50 -5.39 22.40
N LYS A 117 16.77 -6.70 22.56
CA LYS A 117 16.48 -7.44 23.81
C LYS A 117 17.26 -6.90 25.00
N GLN A 118 18.54 -6.54 24.80
CA GLN A 118 19.35 -5.95 25.87
C GLN A 118 18.81 -4.59 26.29
N HIS A 119 18.43 -3.75 25.32
CA HIS A 119 17.85 -2.45 25.58
C HIS A 119 16.53 -2.55 26.35
N LEU A 120 15.64 -3.48 25.97
CA LEU A 120 14.40 -3.74 26.71
C LEU A 120 14.67 -4.17 28.16
N LYS A 121 15.62 -5.08 28.40
CA LYS A 121 16.01 -5.50 29.75
C LYS A 121 16.53 -4.32 30.58
N HIS A 122 17.30 -3.43 29.96
CA HIS A 122 17.83 -2.24 30.61
C HIS A 122 16.71 -1.27 31.00
N ILE A 123 15.78 -0.97 30.08
CA ILE A 123 14.61 -0.13 30.37
C ILE A 123 13.75 -0.74 31.48
N LEU A 124 13.45 -2.03 31.41
CA LEU A 124 12.67 -2.73 32.43
C LEU A 124 13.34 -2.67 33.80
N ARG A 125 14.67 -2.81 33.87
CA ARG A 125 15.44 -2.67 35.12
C ARG A 125 15.35 -1.25 35.69
N ILE A 126 15.46 -0.22 34.85
CA ILE A 126 15.30 1.17 35.28
C ILE A 126 13.91 1.39 35.86
N ILE A 127 12.87 0.96 35.14
CA ILE A 127 11.48 1.11 35.60
C ILE A 127 11.27 0.40 36.94
N LEU A 128 11.74 -0.85 37.08
CA LEU A 128 11.63 -1.62 38.33
C LEU A 128 12.40 -1.01 39.51
N HIS A 129 13.52 -0.34 39.24
CA HIS A 129 14.29 0.35 40.29
C HIS A 129 13.59 1.63 40.73
N LEU A 130 13.04 2.40 39.78
CA LEU A 130 12.27 3.61 40.06
C LEU A 130 10.94 3.31 40.79
N THR A 131 10.25 2.22 40.47
CA THR A 131 9.00 1.82 41.14
C THR A 131 9.20 1.18 42.52
N ARG A 132 10.40 0.70 42.84
CA ARG A 132 10.76 0.21 44.19
C ARG A 132 11.34 1.30 45.11
N SER A 133 11.67 2.46 44.56
CA SER A 133 12.26 3.59 45.31
C SER A 133 11.21 4.64 45.72
N VAL A 134 9.92 4.33 45.53
CA VAL A 134 8.73 5.04 46.01
C VAL A 134 7.95 4.05 46.88
#